data_AF-M3FYY0-F1
#
_entry.id   AF-M3FYY0-F1
#
_cell.length_a   1.000
_cell.length_b   1.000
_cell.length_c   1.000
_cell.angle_alpha   90.00
_cell.angle_beta   90.00
_cell.angle_gamma   90.00
#
_symmetry.space_group_name_H-M   'P 1'
#
loop_
_entity.id
_entity.type
_entity.pdbx_description
1 polymer ?
#
loop_
_entity_poly.entity_id
_entity_poly.type
_entity_poly.pdbx_seq_one_letter_code
_entity_poly.pdbx_strand_id
1 'polypeptide(L)'
;MLEGYPCKRVNDWKVGGLQREAERAFPSAPVHLVAPPREYPDATAGPFGPVEVLPSVACIGVFSSTAIDPELDPVLHHSVLSVAWFQPAPQVPSGEDADHALRGIRWEELARDQEL
;
A
#
# COMPACT_ATOMS: atom_id res chain seq x y z
N MET A 1 -25.88 -1.65 -7.15
CA MET A 1 -24.75 -0.91 -6.56
C MET A 1 -24.84 0.50 -7.13
N LEU A 2 -24.75 1.56 -6.32
CA LEU A 2 -24.68 2.92 -6.87
C LEU A 2 -23.28 3.10 -7.43
N GLU A 3 -23.11 2.71 -8.69
CA GLU A 3 -21.87 2.87 -9.42
C GLU A 3 -21.50 4.36 -9.43
N GLY A 4 -20.41 4.70 -8.76
CA GLY A 4 -19.75 5.99 -8.93
C GLY A 4 -19.79 7.00 -7.78
N TYR A 5 -20.58 6.83 -6.71
CA TYR A 5 -20.51 7.78 -5.57
C TYR A 5 -19.34 7.42 -4.63
N PRO A 6 -18.28 8.25 -4.53
CA PRO A 6 -17.16 7.95 -3.67
C PRO A 6 -17.46 8.50 -2.27
N CYS A 7 -17.59 7.60 -1.31
CA CYS A 7 -17.85 7.92 0.09
C CYS A 7 -17.02 7.04 1.00
N LYS A 8 -16.93 7.44 2.27
CA LYS A 8 -16.13 6.73 3.29
C LYS A 8 -16.33 5.22 3.27
N ARG A 9 -17.58 4.75 3.25
CA ARG A 9 -17.88 3.30 3.27
C ARG A 9 -17.31 2.57 2.05
N VAL A 10 -17.46 3.14 0.86
CA VAL A 10 -16.95 2.54 -0.38
C VAL A 10 -15.42 2.57 -0.38
N ASN A 11 -14.83 3.67 0.08
CA ASN A 11 -13.38 3.81 0.17
C ASN A 11 -12.77 2.83 1.18
N ASP A 12 -13.37 2.66 2.35
CA ASP A 12 -12.94 1.68 3.34
C ASP A 12 -12.97 0.25 2.77
N TRP A 13 -13.97 -0.07 1.94
CA TRP A 13 -14.04 -1.35 1.23
C TRP A 13 -12.94 -1.50 0.17
N LYS A 14 -12.63 -0.45 -0.58
CA LYS A 14 -11.52 -0.46 -1.56
C LYS A 14 -10.18 -0.67 -0.86
N VAL A 15 -9.95 0.05 0.25
CA VAL A 15 -8.72 -0.05 1.05
C VAL A 15 -8.55 -1.44 1.64
N GLY A 16 -9.58 -1.98 2.29
CA GLY A 16 -9.54 -3.36 2.81
C GLY A 16 -9.54 -4.42 1.69
N GLY A 17 -10.01 -4.08 0.49
CA GLY A 17 -9.89 -4.91 -0.71
C GLY A 17 -8.44 -5.05 -1.15
N LEU A 18 -7.75 -3.90 -1.30
CA LEU A 18 -6.35 -3.85 -1.71
C LEU A 18 -5.43 -4.59 -0.73
N GLN A 19 -5.63 -4.43 0.58
CA GLN A 19 -4.85 -5.17 1.57
C GLN A 19 -5.02 -6.69 1.40
N ARG A 20 -6.25 -7.17 1.28
CA ARG A 20 -6.55 -8.60 1.08
C ARG A 20 -5.99 -9.11 -0.25
N GLU A 21 -5.96 -8.28 -1.28
CA GLU A 21 -5.37 -8.62 -2.57
C GLU A 21 -3.86 -8.81 -2.46
N ALA A 22 -3.17 -7.89 -1.77
CA ALA A 22 -1.74 -8.02 -1.48
C ALA A 22 -1.41 -9.25 -0.66
N GLU A 23 -2.19 -9.54 0.39
CA GLU A 23 -2.01 -10.74 1.24
C GLU A 23 -2.19 -12.04 0.45
N ARG A 24 -3.08 -12.05 -0.56
CA ARG A 24 -3.30 -13.21 -1.44
C ARG A 24 -2.24 -13.34 -2.52
N ALA A 25 -1.78 -12.23 -3.08
CA ALA A 25 -0.76 -12.22 -4.12
C ALA A 25 0.61 -12.62 -3.58
N PHE A 26 0.93 -12.24 -2.34
CA PHE A 26 2.24 -12.46 -1.72
C PHE A 26 2.10 -13.09 -0.33
N PRO A 27 1.61 -14.35 -0.25
CA PRO A 27 1.25 -14.99 1.01
C PRO A 27 2.44 -15.28 1.94
N SER A 28 3.67 -15.29 1.41
CA SER A 28 4.89 -15.51 2.20
C SER A 28 5.43 -14.21 2.83
N ALA A 29 5.10 -13.04 2.28
CA ALA A 29 5.62 -11.76 2.74
C ALA A 29 4.60 -11.03 3.65
N PRO A 30 5.03 -10.37 4.73
CA PRO A 30 4.15 -9.50 5.48
C PRO A 30 3.64 -8.37 4.59
N VAL A 31 2.39 -7.94 4.81
CA VAL A 31 1.77 -6.84 4.06
C VAL A 31 1.65 -5.61 4.95
N HIS A 32 2.20 -4.49 4.49
CA HIS A 32 1.99 -3.17 5.07
C HIS A 32 1.10 -2.33 4.15
N LEU A 33 -0.09 -1.96 4.65
CA LEU A 33 -0.98 -1.02 3.96
C LEU A 33 -0.66 0.40 4.39
N VAL A 34 -0.18 1.22 3.46
CA VAL A 34 -0.01 2.65 3.68
C VAL A 34 -1.38 3.31 3.64
N ALA A 35 -1.72 4.05 4.69
CA ALA A 35 -3.00 4.75 4.78
C ALA A 35 -3.10 5.75 3.62
N PRO A 36 -4.12 5.64 2.74
CA PRO A 36 -4.20 6.53 1.59
C PRO A 36 -4.63 7.93 2.04
N PRO A 37 -4.16 8.98 1.36
CA PRO A 37 -4.72 10.31 1.54
C PRO A 37 -6.20 10.29 1.14
N ARG A 38 -7.02 11.05 1.87
CA ARG A 38 -8.46 11.17 1.64
C ARG A 38 -8.80 12.63 1.39
N GLU A 39 -9.35 12.91 0.23
CA GLU A 39 -9.79 14.25 -0.15
C GLU A 39 -11.30 14.38 0.08
N TYR A 40 -11.70 15.51 0.66
CA TYR A 40 -13.10 15.85 0.91
C TYR A 40 -13.43 17.10 0.10
N PRO A 41 -13.86 16.95 -1.17
CA PRO A 41 -14.24 18.11 -1.98
C PRO A 41 -15.44 18.82 -1.35
N ASP A 42 -15.51 20.14 -1.53
CA ASP A 42 -16.64 20.97 -1.09
C ASP A 42 -17.85 20.73 -2.00
N ALA A 43 -18.46 19.57 -1.82
CA ALA A 43 -19.64 19.12 -2.53
C ALA A 43 -20.76 18.88 -1.50
N THR A 44 -21.98 19.25 -1.87
CA THR A 44 -23.16 18.96 -1.05
C THR A 44 -23.22 17.47 -0.75
N ALA A 45 -23.27 17.13 0.54
CA ALA A 45 -23.32 15.75 0.98
C ALA A 45 -24.51 15.02 0.36
N GLY A 46 -24.23 13.90 -0.31
CA GLY A 46 -25.24 13.03 -0.86
C GLY A 46 -25.88 12.12 0.20
N PRO A 47 -26.79 11.23 -0.22
CA PRO A 47 -27.49 10.30 0.69
C PRO A 47 -26.58 9.30 1.42
N PHE A 48 -25.29 9.22 1.08
CA PHE A 48 -24.30 8.35 1.71
C PHE A 48 -23.24 9.10 2.53
N GLY A 49 -23.55 10.34 2.92
CA GLY A 49 -22.62 11.22 3.62
C GLY A 49 -21.75 12.04 2.68
N PRO A 50 -20.71 12.73 3.19
CA PRO A 50 -19.85 13.58 2.38
C PRO A 50 -19.13 12.76 1.30
N VAL A 51 -18.84 13.44 0.19
CA VAL A 51 -17.96 12.91 -0.85
C VAL A 51 -16.57 12.75 -0.24
N GLU A 52 -15.97 11.59 -0.43
CA GLU A 52 -14.61 11.32 -0.03
C GLU A 52 -13.92 10.60 -1.18
N VAL A 53 -12.76 11.10 -1.61
CA VAL A 53 -12.04 10.60 -2.77
C VAL A 53 -10.70 10.00 -2.34
N LEU A 54 -10.38 8.84 -2.91
CA LEU A 54 -9.06 8.21 -2.82
C LEU A 54 -8.28 8.47 -4.11
N PRO A 55 -6.94 8.38 -4.08
CA PRO A 55 -6.15 8.36 -5.30
C PRO A 55 -6.59 7.22 -6.24
N SER A 56 -6.45 7.45 -7.54
CA SER A 56 -7.11 6.61 -8.56
C SER A 56 -6.42 5.27 -8.81
N VAL A 57 -5.12 5.16 -8.51
CA VAL A 57 -4.31 3.97 -8.80
C VAL A 57 -4.05 3.21 -7.51
N ALA A 58 -4.44 1.95 -7.45
CA ALA A 58 -4.07 1.03 -6.39
C ALA A 58 -2.78 0.29 -6.79
N CYS A 59 -1.81 0.22 -5.89
CA CYS A 59 -0.50 -0.35 -6.12
C CYS A 59 -0.16 -1.40 -5.05
N ILE A 60 0.56 -2.44 -5.48
CA ILE A 60 1.20 -3.41 -4.59
C ILE A 60 2.64 -3.56 -5.07
N GLY A 61 3.59 -3.36 -4.18
CA GLY A 61 5.02 -3.49 -4.45
C GLY A 61 5.65 -4.47 -3.46
N VAL A 62 6.52 -5.33 -3.96
CA VAL A 62 7.31 -6.23 -3.12
C VAL A 62 8.73 -5.73 -3.07
N PHE A 63 9.24 -5.60 -1.85
CA PHE A 63 10.56 -5.09 -1.57
C PHE A 63 11.33 -6.17 -0.80
N SER A 64 12.58 -6.39 -1.19
CA SER A 64 13.51 -7.26 -0.47
C SER A 64 14.82 -6.54 -0.21
N SER A 65 15.45 -6.85 0.92
CA SER A 65 16.82 -6.41 1.19
C SER A 65 17.83 -7.24 0.40
N THR A 66 19.04 -6.70 0.23
CA THR A 66 20.22 -7.52 -0.09
C THR A 66 20.61 -8.38 1.13
N ALA A 67 21.52 -9.34 0.96
CA ALA A 67 21.95 -10.29 2.01
C ALA A 67 22.14 -9.58 3.36
N ILE A 68 21.51 -10.11 4.41
CA ILE A 68 21.62 -9.58 5.78
C ILE A 68 23.07 -9.73 6.30
N ASP A 69 23.83 -10.69 5.74
CA ASP A 69 25.28 -10.89 5.93
C ASP A 69 25.92 -11.18 4.57
N PRO A 70 27.00 -10.49 4.16
CA PRO A 70 27.69 -10.74 2.90
C PRO A 70 28.35 -12.14 2.79
N GLU A 71 28.54 -12.85 3.90
CA GLU A 71 29.00 -14.25 3.90
C GLU A 71 27.85 -15.26 3.78
N LEU A 72 26.59 -14.81 3.95
CA LEU A 72 25.39 -15.61 3.76
C LEU A 72 24.82 -15.42 2.34
N ASP A 73 24.19 -16.47 1.81
CA ASP A 73 23.57 -16.37 0.49
C ASP A 73 22.37 -15.40 0.55
N PRO A 74 22.36 -14.29 -0.22
CA PRO A 74 21.24 -13.34 -0.27
C PRO A 74 19.91 -13.98 -0.67
N VAL A 75 19.94 -15.09 -1.42
CA VAL A 75 18.74 -15.84 -1.76
C VAL A 75 18.19 -16.55 -0.54
N LEU A 76 19.07 -16.99 0.38
CA LEU A 76 18.70 -17.73 1.59
C LEU A 76 18.50 -16.84 2.82
N HIS A 77 19.01 -15.60 2.83
CA HIS A 77 18.90 -14.70 3.99
C HIS A 77 18.62 -13.25 3.55
N HIS A 78 17.34 -12.94 3.39
CA HIS A 78 16.86 -11.58 3.08
C HIS A 78 15.61 -11.24 3.88
N SER A 79 15.36 -9.95 4.06
CA SER A 79 14.10 -9.46 4.63
C SER A 79 13.17 -9.07 3.49
N VAL A 80 11.89 -9.38 3.62
CA VAL A 80 10.87 -9.06 2.61
C VAL A 80 9.71 -8.30 3.23
N LEU A 81 9.14 -7.39 2.44
CA LEU A 81 7.92 -6.66 2.77
C LEU A 81 7.10 -6.39 1.50
N SER A 82 5.83 -6.75 1.53
CA SER A 82 4.85 -6.31 0.56
C SER A 82 4.21 -5.01 1.05
N VAL A 83 4.23 -3.96 0.23
CA VAL A 83 3.62 -2.67 0.54
C VAL A 83 2.44 -2.46 -0.40
N ALA A 84 1.30 -2.10 0.14
CA ALA A 84 0.10 -1.75 -0.61
C ALA A 84 -0.26 -0.29 -0.38
N TRP A 85 -0.56 0.46 -1.44
CA TRP A 85 -0.89 1.89 -1.33
C TRP A 85 -1.76 2.38 -2.49
N PHE A 86 -2.23 3.63 -2.38
CA PHE A 86 -2.91 4.33 -3.45
C PHE A 86 -2.08 5.54 -3.89
N GLN A 87 -2.06 5.83 -5.19
CA GLN A 87 -1.36 6.98 -5.76
C GLN A 87 -2.17 7.64 -6.89
N PRO A 88 -1.95 8.93 -7.19
CA PRO A 88 -2.81 9.68 -8.11
C PRO A 88 -2.66 9.22 -9.57
N ALA A 89 -1.47 8.76 -9.96
CA ALA A 89 -1.11 8.42 -11.33
C ALA A 89 -0.17 7.19 -11.35
N PRO A 90 -0.04 6.46 -12.48
CA PRO A 90 0.60 5.14 -12.49
C PRO A 90 2.14 5.16 -12.50
N GLN A 91 2.76 6.33 -12.38
CA GLN A 91 4.22 6.44 -12.32
C GLN A 91 4.73 5.78 -11.03
N VAL A 92 5.81 5.00 -11.15
CA VAL A 92 6.42 4.36 -9.99
C VAL A 92 7.03 5.45 -9.10
N PRO A 93 6.68 5.50 -7.80
CA PRO A 93 7.28 6.45 -6.86
C PRO A 93 8.79 6.24 -6.79
N SER A 94 9.58 7.31 -6.92
CA SER A 94 11.03 7.24 -6.84
C SER A 94 11.64 8.47 -6.18
N GLY A 95 12.67 8.27 -5.36
CA GLY A 95 13.45 9.37 -4.80
C GLY A 95 12.61 10.35 -3.99
N GLU A 96 12.77 11.65 -4.28
CA GLU A 96 12.06 12.72 -3.57
C GLU A 96 10.59 12.84 -3.95
N ASP A 97 10.20 12.32 -5.12
CA ASP A 97 8.82 12.36 -5.63
C ASP A 97 7.92 11.29 -5.01
N ALA A 98 8.50 10.35 -4.25
CA ALA A 98 7.74 9.34 -3.53
C ALA A 98 7.02 9.94 -2.32
N ASP A 99 5.76 9.53 -2.13
CA ASP A 99 4.93 9.93 -0.99
C ASP A 99 5.70 9.73 0.33
N HIS A 100 5.64 10.73 1.23
CA HIS A 100 6.30 10.68 2.52
C HIS A 100 5.91 9.46 3.36
N ALA A 101 4.67 8.98 3.24
CA ALA A 101 4.21 7.78 3.93
C ALA A 101 4.87 6.51 3.39
N LEU A 102 5.20 6.47 2.08
CA LEU A 102 6.00 5.37 1.49
C LEU A 102 7.46 5.47 1.91
N ARG A 103 8.04 6.68 1.92
CA ARG A 103 9.42 6.90 2.35
C ARG A 103 9.64 6.68 3.85
N GLY A 104 8.61 6.89 4.66
CA GLY A 104 8.63 6.77 6.11
C GLY A 104 8.31 5.37 6.64
N ILE A 105 8.22 4.36 5.76
CA ILE A 105 7.96 2.98 6.18
C ILE A 105 9.10 2.53 7.10
N ARG A 106 8.72 2.08 8.31
CA ARG A 106 9.65 1.56 9.32
C ARG A 106 10.05 0.13 8.97
N TRP A 107 10.92 0.00 7.96
CA TRP A 107 11.37 -1.29 7.42
C TRP A 107 11.77 -2.27 8.52
N GLU A 108 12.64 -1.85 9.45
CA GLU A 108 13.18 -2.68 10.52
C GLU A 108 12.11 -3.25 11.47
N GLU A 109 10.91 -2.66 11.50
CA GLU A 109 9.80 -3.14 12.34
C GLU A 109 8.80 -3.99 11.56
N LEU A 110 8.75 -3.84 10.24
CA LEU A 110 7.66 -4.36 9.39
C LEU A 110 8.11 -5.50 8.48
N ALA A 111 9.35 -5.43 7.97
CA ALA A 111 9.91 -6.48 7.15
C ALA A 111 10.13 -7.74 7.99
N ARG A 112 10.05 -8.89 7.33
CA ARG A 112 10.32 -10.19 7.97
C ARG A 112 11.46 -10.87 7.23
N ASP A 113 12.41 -11.38 8.02
CA ASP A 113 13.49 -12.22 7.51
C ASP A 113 12.91 -13.54 7.01
N GLN A 114 13.31 -13.94 5.82
CA GLN A 114 13.01 -15.23 5.23
C GLN A 114 14.30 -16.04 5.09
N GLU A 115 14.19 -17.28 5.52
CA GLU A 115 15.15 -18.34 5.26
C GLU A 115 14.45 -19.41 4.42
N LEU A 116 15.06 -19.80 3.30
CA LEU A 116 14.55 -20.82 2.37
C LEU A 116 15.15 -22.20 2.67
#